data_AF-A0A7C9CQD9-F1
#
_entry.id   AF-A0A7C9CQD9-F1
#
_cell.length_a   1.000
_cell.length_b   1.000
_cell.length_c   1.000
_cell.angle_alpha   90.00
_cell.angle_beta   90.00
_cell.angle_gamma   90.00
#
_symmetry.space_group_name_H-M   'P 1'
#
loop_
_entity.id
_entity.type
_entity.pdbx_description
1 polymer ?
#
loop_
_entity_poly.entity_id
_entity_poly.type
_entity_poly.pdbx_seq_one_letter_code
_entity_poly.pdbx_strand_id
1 'polypeptide(L)'
;LAFSSRSLSEGVRILNHEKFSVALLPVCPKWRHLRKILTIQLFTNQRLDASQGLRKKKVAELVQFAKGRCEKGLAIDIGQAASTTSLNLLSNTFFSKDFSGYDSSVSEEFKDLAWHISEEGAR
;
A
#
# COMPACT_ATOMS: atom_id res chain seq x y z
N LEU A 1 -18.55 20.89 -1.86
CA LEU A 1 -18.09 20.44 -0.52
C LEU A 1 -19.12 19.57 0.20
N ALA A 2 -20.42 19.78 0.01
CA ALA A 2 -21.48 19.02 0.70
C ALA A 2 -21.38 17.48 0.57
N PHE A 3 -20.85 16.96 -0.55
CA PHE A 3 -20.71 15.51 -0.80
C PHE A 3 -19.26 15.03 -0.95
N SER A 4 -18.28 15.81 -0.50
CA SER A 4 -16.85 15.45 -0.64
C SER A 4 -16.25 14.76 0.59
N SER A 5 -17.02 14.62 1.67
CA SER A 5 -16.60 13.95 2.91
C SER A 5 -16.89 12.45 2.85
N ARG A 6 -16.19 11.66 3.67
CA ARG A 6 -16.41 10.21 3.79
C ARG A 6 -17.43 9.93 4.89
N SER A 7 -18.34 8.98 4.64
CA SER A 7 -19.08 8.32 5.72
C SER A 7 -18.11 7.40 6.44
N LEU A 8 -18.00 7.54 7.76
CA LEU A 8 -17.04 6.82 8.57
C LEU A 8 -17.77 5.98 9.59
N SER A 9 -17.43 4.70 9.63
CA SER A 9 -17.93 3.77 10.64
C SER A 9 -17.25 3.99 11.99
N GLU A 10 -17.76 3.34 13.03
CA GLU A 10 -17.19 3.47 14.38
C GLU A 10 -15.81 2.81 14.47
N GLY A 11 -15.59 1.71 13.74
CA GLY A 11 -14.29 1.01 13.70
C GLY A 11 -13.13 1.91 13.27
N VAL A 12 -13.38 2.83 12.33
CA VAL A 12 -12.38 3.81 11.88
C VAL A 12 -12.03 4.84 12.97
N ARG A 13 -12.96 5.15 13.87
CA ARG A 13 -12.83 6.20 14.90
C ARG A 13 -12.06 5.74 16.13
N ILE A 14 -11.95 4.43 16.35
CA ILE A 14 -11.31 3.83 17.55
C ILE A 14 -9.90 4.38 17.79
N LEU A 15 -9.13 4.62 16.73
CA LEU A 15 -7.75 5.13 16.82
C LEU A 15 -7.61 6.61 16.44
N ASN A 16 -8.72 7.35 16.38
CA ASN A 16 -8.78 8.74 15.93
C ASN A 16 -8.24 8.96 14.50
N HIS A 17 -8.17 7.91 13.66
CA HIS A 17 -7.60 8.01 12.31
C HIS A 17 -8.37 9.01 11.43
N GLU A 18 -9.66 9.22 11.67
CA GLU A 18 -10.48 10.24 11.01
C GLU A 18 -9.99 11.67 11.22
N LYS A 19 -9.23 11.92 12.30
CA LYS A 19 -8.70 13.25 12.64
C LYS A 19 -7.35 13.54 11.97
N PHE A 20 -6.68 12.52 11.42
CA PHE A 20 -5.30 12.65 10.93
C PHE A 20 -5.06 12.04 9.54
N SER A 21 -5.80 11.01 9.16
CA SER A 21 -5.62 10.32 7.88
C SER A 21 -6.14 11.15 6.71
N VAL A 22 -5.28 11.36 5.71
CA VAL A 22 -5.65 12.01 4.43
C VAL A 22 -6.72 11.24 3.64
N ALA A 23 -6.88 9.94 3.92
CA ALA A 23 -7.88 9.09 3.28
C ALA A 23 -9.28 9.25 3.88
N LEU A 24 -9.36 9.68 5.16
CA LEU A 24 -10.58 9.67 5.96
C LEU A 24 -11.05 11.07 6.37
N LEU A 25 -10.12 12.03 6.51
CA LEU A 25 -10.43 13.42 6.86
C LEU A 25 -11.48 14.01 5.90
N PRO A 26 -12.48 14.75 6.42
CA PRO A 26 -13.35 15.57 5.57
C PRO A 26 -12.53 16.66 4.89
N VAL A 27 -13.09 17.26 3.84
CA VAL A 27 -12.40 18.35 3.13
C VAL A 27 -12.31 19.59 4.03
N CYS A 28 -11.13 19.79 4.60
CA CYS A 28 -10.80 20.89 5.51
C CYS A 28 -9.38 21.43 5.21
N PRO A 29 -8.93 22.55 5.83
CA PRO A 29 -7.58 23.09 5.60
C PRO A 29 -6.46 22.07 5.82
N LYS A 30 -6.56 21.24 6.87
CA LYS A 30 -5.60 20.18 7.17
C LYS A 30 -5.53 19.12 6.06
N TRP A 31 -6.69 18.64 5.58
CA TRP A 31 -6.76 17.70 4.46
C TRP A 31 -6.14 18.28 3.18
N ARG A 32 -6.45 19.55 2.86
CA ARG A 32 -5.88 20.24 1.69
C ARG A 32 -4.37 20.37 1.79
N HIS A 33 -3.85 20.67 2.97
CA HIS A 33 -2.42 20.77 3.22
C HIS A 33 -1.71 19.42 3.01
N LEU A 34 -2.23 18.34 3.60
CA LEU A 34 -1.69 16.99 3.40
C LEU A 34 -1.76 16.55 1.93
N ARG A 35 -2.90 16.76 1.26
CA ARG A 35 -3.04 16.49 -0.18
C ARG A 35 -2.03 17.27 -1.03
N LYS A 36 -1.82 18.55 -0.72
CA LYS A 36 -0.82 19.38 -1.39
C LYS A 36 0.59 18.82 -1.23
N ILE A 37 0.97 18.37 -0.03
CA ILE A 37 2.27 17.72 0.21
C ILE A 37 2.39 16.46 -0.65
N LEU A 38 1.41 15.55 -0.59
CA LEU A 38 1.42 14.32 -1.37
C LEU A 38 1.58 14.59 -2.86
N THR A 39 0.78 15.49 -3.41
CA THR A 39 0.78 15.82 -4.84
C THR A 39 2.08 16.47 -5.29
N ILE A 40 2.63 17.41 -4.51
CA ILE A 40 3.80 18.20 -4.93
C ILE A 40 5.13 17.47 -4.63
N GLN A 41 5.17 16.67 -3.57
CA GLN A 41 6.43 16.07 -3.10
C GLN A 41 6.59 14.60 -3.45
N LEU A 42 5.50 13.83 -3.50
CA LEU A 42 5.57 12.37 -3.64
C LEU A 42 5.04 11.87 -4.98
N PHE A 43 3.95 12.46 -5.48
CA PHE A 43 3.23 11.95 -6.65
C PHE A 43 3.31 12.85 -7.89
N THR A 44 4.37 13.65 -8.03
CA THR A 44 4.62 14.36 -9.29
C THR A 44 5.14 13.39 -10.36
N ASN A 45 4.89 13.69 -11.64
CA ASN A 45 5.42 12.89 -12.75
C ASN A 45 6.94 12.69 -12.63
N GLN A 46 7.68 13.76 -12.31
CA GLN A 46 9.13 13.68 -12.11
C GLN A 46 9.53 12.67 -11.01
N ARG A 47 8.80 12.64 -9.88
CA ARG A 47 9.07 11.68 -8.79
C ARG A 47 8.67 10.26 -9.16
N LEU A 48 7.56 10.11 -9.89
CA LEU A 48 7.14 8.82 -10.42
C LEU A 48 8.15 8.28 -11.44
N ASP A 49 8.69 9.12 -12.31
CA ASP A 49 9.72 8.75 -13.30
C ASP A 49 11.04 8.39 -12.62
N ALA A 50 11.47 9.20 -11.64
CA ALA A 50 12.67 8.91 -10.84
C ALA A 50 12.57 7.57 -10.10
N SER A 51 11.37 7.17 -9.66
CA SER A 51 11.13 5.87 -9.00
C SER A 51 10.77 4.74 -9.97
N GLN A 52 10.76 4.97 -11.28
CA GLN A 52 10.42 3.94 -12.28
C GLN A 52 11.36 2.74 -12.21
N GLY A 53 12.65 2.97 -11.98
CA GLY A 53 13.64 1.90 -11.82
C GLY A 53 13.29 0.94 -10.69
N LEU A 54 12.81 1.47 -9.56
CA LEU A 54 12.36 0.68 -8.42
C LEU A 54 11.13 -0.17 -8.77
N ARG A 55 10.12 0.42 -9.43
CA ARG A 55 8.94 -0.34 -9.88
C ARG A 55 9.32 -1.47 -10.83
N LYS A 56 10.19 -1.20 -11.81
CA LYS A 56 10.70 -2.23 -12.74
C LYS A 56 11.44 -3.34 -11.99
N LYS A 57 12.27 -2.99 -11.00
CA LYS A 57 12.97 -3.95 -10.16
C LYS A 57 12.00 -4.87 -9.43
N LYS A 58 10.96 -4.34 -8.78
CA LYS A 58 9.97 -5.14 -8.05
C LYS A 58 9.14 -6.05 -8.95
N VAL A 59 8.79 -5.60 -10.15
CA VAL A 59 8.15 -6.46 -11.16
C VAL A 59 9.11 -7.55 -11.64
N ALA A 60 10.39 -7.24 -11.88
CA ALA A 60 11.37 -8.23 -12.27
C ALA A 60 11.57 -9.31 -11.18
N GLU A 61 11.63 -8.93 -9.90
CA GLU A 61 11.68 -9.86 -8.77
C GLU A 61 10.47 -10.79 -8.75
N LEU A 62 9.25 -10.27 -8.97
CA LEU A 62 8.03 -11.07 -9.07
C LEU A 62 8.09 -12.08 -10.23
N VAL A 63 8.57 -11.64 -11.41
CA VAL A 63 8.73 -12.53 -12.57
C VAL A 63 9.78 -13.62 -12.30
N GLN A 64 10.89 -13.29 -11.63
CA GLN A 64 11.90 -14.30 -11.26
C GLN A 64 11.34 -15.32 -10.26
N PHE A 65 10.56 -14.86 -9.26
CA PHE A 65 9.87 -15.76 -8.34
C PHE A 65 8.92 -16.71 -9.09
N ALA A 66 8.08 -16.17 -9.96
CA ALA A 66 7.14 -16.96 -10.76
C ALA A 66 7.86 -17.98 -11.67
N LYS A 67 8.95 -17.56 -12.30
CA LYS A 67 9.80 -18.44 -13.11
C LYS A 67 10.36 -19.59 -12.27
N GLY A 68 10.92 -19.31 -11.09
CA GLY A 68 11.47 -20.34 -10.21
C GLY A 68 10.42 -21.33 -9.69
N ARG A 69 9.17 -20.89 -9.49
CA ARG A 69 8.04 -21.77 -9.17
C ARG A 69 7.64 -22.64 -10.37
N CYS A 70 7.56 -22.04 -11.56
CA CYS A 70 7.24 -22.73 -12.82
C CYS A 70 8.25 -23.85 -13.13
N GLU A 71 9.55 -23.58 -13.01
CA GLU A 71 10.61 -24.57 -13.24
C GLU A 71 10.51 -25.78 -12.31
N LYS A 72 9.95 -25.60 -11.11
CA LYS A 72 9.72 -26.65 -10.12
C LYS A 72 8.33 -27.29 -10.23
N GLY A 73 7.48 -26.86 -11.17
CA GLY A 73 6.10 -27.32 -11.28
C GLY A 73 5.21 -26.95 -10.07
N LEU A 74 5.59 -25.89 -9.33
CA LEU A 74 4.87 -25.47 -8.12
C LEU A 74 3.79 -24.43 -8.44
N ALA A 75 2.66 -24.53 -7.75
CA ALA A 75 1.63 -23.51 -7.79
C ALA A 75 2.12 -22.17 -7.20
N ILE A 76 1.52 -21.09 -7.67
CA ILE A 76 1.76 -19.72 -7.20
C ILE A 76 0.47 -19.21 -6.56
N ASP A 77 0.55 -18.80 -5.30
CA ASP A 77 -0.48 -17.96 -4.70
C ASP A 77 -0.31 -16.52 -5.20
N ILE A 78 -1.21 -16.10 -6.10
CA ILE A 78 -1.18 -14.77 -6.72
C ILE A 78 -1.44 -13.68 -5.68
N GLY A 79 -2.32 -13.94 -4.70
CA GLY A 79 -2.64 -12.99 -3.64
C GLY A 79 -1.42 -12.72 -2.77
N GLN A 80 -0.77 -13.77 -2.28
CA GLN A 80 0.47 -13.68 -1.52
C GLN A 80 1.58 -12.98 -2.33
N ALA A 81 1.80 -13.40 -3.58
CA ALA A 81 2.83 -12.81 -4.43
C ALA A 81 2.58 -11.31 -4.66
N ALA A 82 1.35 -10.92 -5.01
CA ALA A 82 0.97 -9.52 -5.24
C ALA A 82 1.07 -8.67 -3.95
N SER A 83 0.66 -9.22 -2.80
CA SER A 83 0.82 -8.56 -1.50
C SER A 83 2.29 -8.34 -1.15
N THR A 84 3.16 -9.35 -1.32
CA THR A 84 4.61 -9.23 -1.09
C THR A 84 5.22 -8.18 -2.00
N THR A 85 4.93 -8.21 -3.31
CA THR A 85 5.46 -7.22 -4.26
C THR A 85 5.00 -5.81 -3.91
N SER A 86 3.72 -5.64 -3.55
CA SER A 86 3.15 -4.33 -3.19
C SER A 86 3.73 -3.78 -1.90
N LEU A 87 3.87 -4.63 -0.87
CA LEU A 87 4.48 -4.26 0.40
C LEU A 87 5.93 -3.83 0.19
N ASN A 88 6.72 -4.61 -0.54
CA ASN A 88 8.11 -4.27 -0.84
C ASN A 88 8.24 -3.03 -1.70
N LEU A 89 7.32 -2.78 -2.64
CA LEU A 89 7.33 -1.54 -3.41
C LEU A 89 7.10 -0.32 -2.50
N LEU A 90 6.11 -0.39 -1.61
CA LEU A 90 5.80 0.69 -0.68
C LEU A 90 6.93 0.89 0.34
N SER A 91 7.39 -0.19 0.97
CA SER A 91 8.44 -0.12 1.99
C SER A 91 9.76 0.37 1.40
N ASN A 92 10.08 0.00 0.16
CA ASN A 92 11.28 0.50 -0.51
C ASN A 92 11.12 1.98 -0.92
N THR A 93 9.92 2.39 -1.32
CA THR A 93 9.65 3.81 -1.66
C THR A 93 9.82 4.73 -0.44
N PHE A 94 9.38 4.31 0.75
CA PHE A 94 9.42 5.15 1.96
C PHE A 94 10.65 4.94 2.84
N PHE A 95 11.18 3.71 2.87
CA PHE A 95 12.23 3.29 3.80
C PHE A 95 13.45 2.67 3.09
N SER A 96 13.47 2.63 1.76
CA SER A 96 14.56 2.05 0.95
C SER A 96 14.89 0.60 1.30
N LYS A 97 13.93 -0.14 1.88
CA LYS A 97 14.12 -1.51 2.36
C LYS A 97 12.93 -2.39 2.00
N ASP A 98 13.21 -3.64 1.68
CA ASP A 98 12.19 -4.68 1.52
C ASP A 98 11.85 -5.25 2.90
N PHE A 99 10.56 -5.35 3.19
CA PHE A 99 10.07 -5.83 4.50
C PHE A 99 9.69 -7.30 4.49
N SER A 100 9.52 -7.91 3.31
CA SER A 100 9.12 -9.30 3.18
C SER A 100 9.85 -10.01 2.03
N GLY A 101 9.88 -11.33 2.08
CA GLY A 101 10.33 -12.20 0.99
C GLY A 101 9.16 -13.02 0.45
N TYR A 102 9.26 -13.55 -0.77
CA TYR A 102 8.17 -14.32 -1.39
C TYR A 102 7.84 -15.64 -0.69
N ASP A 103 8.74 -16.17 0.14
CA ASP A 103 8.52 -17.36 0.96
C ASP A 103 8.39 -17.02 2.47
N SER A 104 8.13 -15.75 2.81
CA SER A 104 7.97 -15.26 4.19
C SER A 104 6.50 -14.99 4.53
N SER A 105 6.10 -15.25 5.78
CA SER A 105 4.75 -14.94 6.29
C SER A 105 4.50 -13.44 6.53
N VAL A 106 5.53 -12.59 6.50
CA VAL A 106 5.39 -11.16 6.89
C VAL A 106 4.38 -10.41 6.01
N SER A 107 4.33 -10.71 4.70
CA SER A 107 3.36 -10.07 3.81
C SER A 107 1.95 -10.59 4.03
N GLU A 108 1.79 -11.84 4.47
CA GLU A 108 0.50 -12.42 4.85
C GLU A 108 -0.01 -11.78 6.13
N GLU A 109 0.82 -11.71 7.17
CA GLU A 109 0.47 -11.04 8.43
C GLU A 109 0.07 -9.58 8.19
N PHE A 110 0.81 -8.87 7.34
CA PHE A 110 0.47 -7.50 6.97
C PHE A 110 -0.84 -7.41 6.18
N LYS A 111 -1.06 -8.32 5.22
CA LYS A 111 -2.30 -8.39 4.41
C LYS A 111 -3.50 -8.68 5.30
N ASP A 112 -3.38 -9.62 6.23
CA ASP A 112 -4.45 -10.04 7.14
C ASP A 112 -4.78 -8.92 8.12
N LEU A 113 -3.77 -8.22 8.65
CA LEU A 113 -3.99 -7.01 9.45
C LEU A 113 -4.71 -5.92 8.64
N ALA A 114 -4.27 -5.66 7.40
CA ALA A 114 -4.92 -4.67 6.53
C ALA A 114 -6.36 -5.05 6.18
N TRP A 115 -6.62 -6.35 5.99
CA TRP A 115 -7.95 -6.90 5.77
C TRP A 115 -8.86 -6.68 6.99
N HIS A 116 -8.40 -7.06 8.18
CA HIS A 116 -9.17 -6.86 9.41
C HIS A 116 -9.48 -5.38 9.68
N ILE A 117 -8.50 -4.48 9.46
CA ILE A 117 -8.75 -3.03 9.57
C ILE A 117 -9.83 -2.59 8.57
N SER A 118 -9.82 -3.14 7.35
CA SER A 118 -10.79 -2.80 6.32
C SER A 118 -12.19 -3.33 6.63
N GLU A 119 -12.31 -4.54 7.16
CA GLU A 119 -13.57 -5.12 7.62
C GLU A 119 -14.16 -4.33 8.79
N GLU A 120 -13.36 -4.04 9.81
CA GLU A 120 -13.81 -3.26 10.96
C GLU A 120 -14.15 -1.81 10.58
N GLY A 121 -13.42 -1.23 9.62
CA GLY A 121 -13.73 0.10 9.10
C GLY A 121 -14.96 0.16 8.19
N ALA A 122 -15.47 -0.99 7.72
CA ALA A 122 -16.67 -1.10 6.92
C ALA A 122 -17.93 -1.39 7.75
N ARG A 123 -17.76 -1.93 8.97
CA ARG A 123 -18.83 -2.14 9.96
C ARG A 123 -19.15 -0.84 10.68
#